data_AF-A0A8D0G167-F1
#
_entry.id   AF-A0A8D0G167-F1
#
_cell.length_a   1.000
_cell.length_b   1.000
_cell.length_c   1.000
_cell.angle_alpha   90.00
_cell.angle_beta   90.00
_cell.angle_gamma   90.00
#
_symmetry.space_group_name_H-M   'P 1'
#
loop_
_entity.id
_entity.type
_entity.pdbx_description
1 polymer ?
#
loop_
_entity_poly.entity_id
_entity_poly.type
_entity_poly.pdbx_seq_one_letter_code
_entity_poly.pdbx_strand_id
1 'polypeptide(L)'
;MQIVHQKGDNTLIFEARFESGNLQKVVKVNEFEYQLTLRTDPYTSRHTQWYYFQVNNMQAGMPYRFTIVNFTKHNSLYKCGLRPLLYSEADAKKHKVGWRRTGDEIKYYKTNAGQGRRQYFSLTWTFQFPHDQDTCYFAHCYPYTYSNLQEYLVAISKDPVKSKFCKIHILCCSLAGNTVCVLTITSPPRSGKGTKKAAVILTSRVHLGETNSSWMMKDKAQLLRDNFVFKVVPMLNPDGVTVGNHCCSLTCQDLNRKYGSNIKKIYPSICKAPGDMLWCHCIFPVELCFDMNWAVGVWVAKHQCVYLQIFLKKLIKQ
;
A
#
# COMPACT_ATOMS: atom_id res chain seq x y z
N MET A 1 7.43 -24.15 -5.92
CA MET A 1 8.15 -25.22 -6.65
C MET A 1 9.61 -24.80 -6.73
N GLN A 2 10.55 -25.69 -6.43
CA GLN A 2 11.92 -25.54 -6.93
C GLN A 2 11.95 -26.23 -8.30
N ILE A 3 12.41 -25.53 -9.33
CA ILE A 3 12.68 -26.11 -10.65
C ILE A 3 14.19 -26.35 -10.70
N VAL A 4 14.59 -27.56 -11.08
CA VAL A 4 16.00 -27.89 -11.29
C VAL A 4 16.42 -27.28 -12.62
N HIS A 5 17.23 -26.21 -12.58
CA HIS A 5 17.67 -25.52 -13.79
C HIS A 5 18.73 -26.36 -14.53
N GLN A 6 18.49 -26.58 -15.83
CA GLN A 6 19.53 -27.01 -16.76
C GLN A 6 20.40 -25.81 -17.18
N LYS A 7 21.69 -26.05 -17.40
CA LYS A 7 22.65 -25.02 -17.85
C LYS A 7 22.22 -24.50 -19.23
N GLY A 8 21.83 -23.22 -19.31
CA GLY A 8 21.34 -22.57 -20.53
C GLY A 8 19.85 -22.20 -20.53
N ASP A 9 19.09 -22.55 -19.49
CA ASP A 9 17.68 -22.12 -19.38
C ASP A 9 17.56 -20.64 -18.96
N ASN A 10 17.33 -19.77 -19.94
CA ASN A 10 17.08 -18.33 -19.74
C ASN A 10 15.61 -18.01 -19.40
N THR A 11 14.86 -18.98 -18.86
CA THR A 11 13.48 -18.76 -18.39
C THR A 11 13.46 -17.95 -17.10
N LEU A 12 12.65 -16.89 -17.09
CA LEU A 12 12.48 -16.02 -15.93
C LEU A 12 11.92 -16.79 -14.73
N ILE A 13 12.51 -16.56 -13.56
CA ILE A 13 12.06 -17.10 -12.28
C ILE A 13 11.19 -16.03 -11.60
N PHE A 14 9.98 -16.39 -11.17
CA PHE A 14 9.05 -15.46 -10.52
C PHE A 14 8.79 -15.86 -9.06
N GLU A 15 8.74 -14.88 -8.17
CA GLU A 15 8.43 -15.08 -6.75
C GLU A 15 7.47 -14.01 -6.22
N ALA A 16 6.60 -14.38 -5.28
CA ALA A 16 5.66 -13.48 -4.59
C ALA A 16 5.30 -13.96 -3.17
N ARG A 17 6.07 -14.88 -2.59
CA ARG A 17 5.96 -15.38 -1.20
C ARG A 17 6.76 -14.50 -0.23
N PHE A 18 6.52 -13.21 -0.30
CA PHE A 18 7.09 -12.19 0.58
C PHE A 18 6.00 -11.18 0.98
N GLU A 19 6.31 -10.31 1.94
CA GLU A 19 5.35 -9.35 2.49
C GLU A 19 4.73 -8.45 1.41
N SER A 20 3.40 -8.36 1.38
CA SER A 20 2.63 -7.67 0.33
C SER A 20 2.73 -8.25 -1.09
N GLY A 21 3.51 -9.30 -1.35
CA GLY A 21 3.65 -9.90 -2.67
C GLY A 21 2.33 -10.51 -3.15
N ASN A 22 1.93 -10.28 -4.41
CA ASN A 22 0.77 -10.91 -5.04
C ASN A 22 1.08 -11.34 -6.48
N LEU A 23 1.16 -12.66 -6.65
CA LEU A 23 1.13 -13.42 -7.90
C LEU A 23 0.63 -14.84 -7.56
N GLN A 24 -0.08 -15.51 -8.47
CA GLN A 24 -0.60 -16.88 -8.29
C GLN A 24 0.03 -17.88 -9.25
N LYS A 25 0.09 -17.54 -10.54
CA LYS A 25 0.58 -18.42 -11.60
C LYS A 25 1.27 -17.60 -12.67
N VAL A 26 2.30 -18.17 -13.27
CA VAL A 26 2.91 -17.69 -14.51
C VAL A 26 2.92 -18.83 -15.53
N VAL A 27 2.74 -18.49 -16.80
CA VAL A 27 2.90 -19.38 -17.95
C VAL A 27 3.82 -18.68 -18.93
N LYS A 28 4.92 -19.31 -19.32
CA LYS A 28 5.74 -18.88 -20.47
C LYS A 28 4.96 -19.23 -21.73
N VAL A 29 4.58 -18.22 -22.51
CA VAL A 29 3.77 -18.37 -23.74
C VAL A 29 4.65 -18.36 -24.98
N ASN A 30 5.75 -17.60 -24.92
CA ASN A 30 6.80 -17.57 -25.93
C ASN A 30 8.14 -17.26 -25.23
N GLU A 31 9.26 -17.21 -25.94
CA GLU A 31 10.61 -17.07 -25.38
C GLU A 31 10.73 -15.91 -24.36
N PHE A 32 10.25 -14.72 -24.75
CA PHE A 32 10.24 -13.50 -23.94
C PHE A 32 8.84 -13.09 -23.47
N GLU A 33 7.82 -13.94 -23.66
CA GLU A 33 6.43 -13.60 -23.36
C GLU A 33 5.84 -14.45 -22.24
N TYR A 34 5.30 -13.78 -21.21
CA TYR A 34 4.79 -14.42 -20.01
C TYR A 34 3.36 -13.95 -19.72
N GLN A 35 2.49 -14.92 -19.46
CA GLN A 35 1.12 -14.71 -19.01
C GLN A 35 1.04 -14.93 -17.51
N LEU A 36 0.50 -13.94 -16.79
CA LEU A 36 0.46 -13.90 -15.34
C LEU A 36 -0.99 -13.94 -14.84
N THR A 37 -1.21 -14.62 -13.72
CA THR A 37 -2.47 -14.66 -12.99
C THR A 37 -2.21 -14.25 -11.55
N LEU A 38 -2.93 -13.24 -11.07
CA LEU A 38 -2.85 -12.72 -9.70
C LEU A 38 -3.75 -13.52 -8.75
N ARG A 39 -3.42 -13.54 -7.46
CA ARG A 39 -4.34 -14.06 -6.44
C ARG A 39 -5.49 -13.06 -6.28
N THR A 40 -6.71 -13.57 -6.35
CA THR A 40 -7.94 -12.78 -6.12
C THR A 40 -8.20 -12.64 -4.63
N ASP A 41 -8.61 -11.46 -4.15
CA ASP A 41 -9.08 -11.29 -2.76
C ASP A 41 -10.18 -12.34 -2.45
N PRO A 42 -9.99 -13.23 -1.46
CA PRO A 42 -10.95 -14.30 -1.19
C PRO A 42 -12.30 -13.72 -0.77
N TYR A 43 -13.39 -14.48 -0.93
CA TYR A 43 -14.80 -14.15 -0.59
C TYR A 43 -15.37 -12.79 -1.07
N THR A 44 -14.61 -11.99 -1.80
CA THR A 44 -15.12 -10.82 -2.52
C THR A 44 -15.83 -11.22 -3.82
N SER A 45 -16.30 -10.23 -4.57
CA SER A 45 -16.58 -10.33 -6.01
C SER A 45 -15.36 -10.76 -6.86
N ARG A 46 -14.21 -11.05 -6.25
CA ARG A 46 -12.86 -11.28 -6.79
C ARG A 46 -12.22 -10.00 -7.31
N HIS A 47 -12.31 -8.93 -6.51
CA HIS A 47 -11.57 -7.70 -6.76
C HIS A 47 -10.07 -8.01 -6.78
N THR A 48 -9.43 -7.69 -7.90
CA THR A 48 -8.05 -8.05 -8.18
C THR A 48 -7.45 -6.92 -8.99
N GLN A 49 -6.48 -6.22 -8.41
CA GLN A 49 -5.88 -5.00 -8.98
C GLN A 49 -4.44 -4.78 -8.49
N TRP A 50 -4.17 -5.11 -7.22
CA TRP A 50 -2.81 -5.14 -6.69
C TRP A 50 -2.01 -6.31 -7.30
N TYR A 51 -0.81 -6.01 -7.75
CA TYR A 51 0.23 -6.98 -8.08
C TYR A 51 1.54 -6.48 -7.48
N TYR A 52 2.33 -7.43 -6.95
CA TYR A 52 3.69 -7.18 -6.49
C TYR A 52 4.47 -8.49 -6.55
N PHE A 53 5.47 -8.58 -7.41
CA PHE A 53 6.23 -9.81 -7.61
C PHE A 53 7.68 -9.52 -7.99
N GLN A 54 8.55 -10.46 -7.63
CA GLN A 54 9.96 -10.50 -7.96
C GLN A 54 10.16 -11.32 -9.24
N VAL A 55 11.19 -10.97 -10.00
CA VAL A 55 11.67 -11.66 -11.20
C VAL A 55 13.19 -11.74 -11.17
N ASN A 56 13.74 -12.92 -11.51
CA ASN A 56 15.17 -13.22 -11.60
C ASN A 56 15.46 -13.99 -12.91
N ASN A 57 16.75 -14.25 -13.19
CA ASN A 57 17.24 -15.00 -14.36
C ASN A 57 16.87 -14.35 -15.71
N MET A 58 16.95 -13.02 -15.77
CA MET A 58 16.72 -12.24 -16.98
C MET A 58 17.99 -12.01 -17.81
N GLN A 59 17.77 -11.76 -19.10
CA GLN A 59 18.74 -11.18 -20.02
C GLN A 59 18.50 -9.66 -20.13
N ALA A 60 19.57 -8.86 -20.11
CA ALA A 60 19.50 -7.41 -20.32
C ALA A 60 19.11 -7.07 -21.76
N GLY A 61 18.44 -5.93 -21.95
CA GLY A 61 18.10 -5.39 -23.29
C GLY A 61 17.05 -6.18 -24.10
N MET A 62 16.75 -7.43 -23.73
CA MET A 62 15.73 -8.22 -24.43
C MET A 62 14.31 -7.72 -24.14
N PRO A 63 13.43 -7.61 -25.16
CA PRO A 63 12.07 -7.10 -24.99
C PRO A 63 11.14 -8.17 -24.41
N TYR A 64 10.96 -8.14 -23.09
CA TYR A 64 10.01 -9.01 -22.40
C TYR A 64 8.59 -8.43 -22.46
N ARG A 65 7.59 -9.29 -22.69
CA ARG A 65 6.16 -8.93 -22.64
C ARG A 65 5.44 -9.66 -21.52
N PHE A 66 4.91 -8.91 -20.57
CA PHE A 66 4.10 -9.45 -19.47
C PHE A 66 2.62 -9.16 -19.71
N THR A 67 1.77 -10.16 -19.52
CA THR A 67 0.31 -10.03 -19.66
C THR A 67 -0.40 -10.62 -18.45
N ILE A 68 -0.91 -9.76 -17.56
CA ILE A 68 -1.78 -10.18 -16.46
C ILE A 68 -3.21 -10.27 -16.98
N VAL A 69 -3.90 -11.42 -16.81
CA VAL A 69 -5.17 -11.71 -17.52
C VAL A 69 -6.46 -11.66 -16.68
N ASN A 70 -6.37 -11.54 -15.36
CA ASN A 70 -7.51 -11.72 -14.44
C ASN A 70 -7.92 -10.46 -13.65
N PHE A 71 -7.70 -9.25 -14.18
CA PHE A 71 -8.33 -8.06 -13.59
C PHE A 71 -9.84 -8.10 -13.75
N THR A 72 -10.57 -7.54 -12.79
CA THR A 72 -12.05 -7.50 -12.80
C THR A 72 -12.63 -6.11 -13.08
N LYS A 73 -11.79 -5.08 -13.23
CA LYS A 73 -12.21 -3.68 -13.39
C LYS A 73 -12.32 -3.26 -14.86
N HIS A 74 -13.46 -2.73 -15.29
CA HIS A 74 -13.65 -2.31 -16.70
C HIS A 74 -12.77 -1.11 -17.12
N ASN A 75 -12.67 -0.11 -16.23
CA ASN A 75 -11.93 1.12 -16.46
C ASN A 75 -10.64 1.15 -15.64
N SER A 76 -9.53 1.51 -16.28
CA SER A 76 -8.20 1.37 -15.70
C SER A 76 -7.32 2.55 -16.11
N LEU A 77 -6.55 3.09 -15.17
CA LEU A 77 -5.66 4.22 -15.42
C LEU A 77 -4.51 3.88 -16.38
N TYR A 78 -4.25 2.60 -16.65
CA TYR A 78 -3.33 2.17 -17.71
C TYR A 78 -3.83 2.60 -19.11
N LYS A 79 -5.14 2.82 -19.31
CA LYS A 79 -5.69 3.47 -20.51
C LYS A 79 -5.36 4.98 -20.59
N CYS A 80 -4.93 5.58 -19.48
CA CYS A 80 -4.70 7.01 -19.32
C CYS A 80 -3.22 7.33 -18.98
N GLY A 81 -2.29 6.48 -19.42
CA GLY A 81 -0.84 6.70 -19.26
C GLY A 81 -0.24 6.29 -17.91
N LEU A 82 -0.98 5.59 -17.02
CA LEU A 82 -0.33 4.90 -15.90
C LEU A 82 0.63 3.83 -16.44
N ARG A 83 1.80 3.73 -15.82
CA ARG A 83 2.85 2.75 -16.13
C ARG A 83 3.11 1.82 -14.94
N PRO A 84 3.45 0.53 -15.11
CA PRO A 84 3.97 -0.32 -14.04
C PRO A 84 5.14 0.32 -13.28
N LEU A 85 5.37 -0.06 -12.03
CA LEU A 85 6.63 0.23 -11.35
C LEU A 85 7.61 -0.93 -11.50
N LEU A 86 8.89 -0.58 -11.64
CA LEU A 86 10.04 -1.47 -11.57
C LEU A 86 11.00 -0.97 -10.48
N TYR A 87 11.53 -1.90 -9.71
CA TYR A 87 12.71 -1.72 -8.87
C TYR A 87 13.75 -2.76 -9.26
N SER A 88 15.01 -2.35 -9.37
CA SER A 88 16.16 -3.20 -9.72
C SER A 88 17.16 -3.09 -8.57
N GLU A 89 17.59 -4.23 -8.01
CA GLU A 89 18.57 -4.23 -6.94
C GLU A 89 19.95 -3.76 -7.42
N ALA A 90 20.34 -4.14 -8.65
CA ALA A 90 21.55 -3.65 -9.29
C ALA A 90 21.55 -2.11 -9.43
N ASP A 91 20.45 -1.51 -9.91
CA ASP A 91 20.34 -0.05 -10.05
C ASP A 91 20.28 0.67 -8.70
N ALA A 92 19.59 0.11 -7.71
CA ALA A 92 19.54 0.66 -6.36
C ALA A 92 20.92 0.65 -5.69
N LYS A 93 21.70 -0.43 -5.89
CA LYS A 93 23.05 -0.56 -5.33
C LYS A 93 24.05 0.36 -6.04
N LYS A 94 24.14 0.27 -7.37
CA LYS A 94 25.13 0.98 -8.22
C LYS A 94 24.81 2.46 -8.42
N HIS A 95 23.56 2.79 -8.73
CA HIS A 95 23.14 4.12 -9.21
C HIS A 95 22.22 4.87 -8.25
N LYS A 96 21.88 4.28 -7.09
CA LYS A 96 20.94 4.82 -6.09
C LYS A 96 19.54 5.10 -6.64
N VAL A 97 19.16 4.41 -7.72
CA VAL A 97 17.84 4.54 -8.34
C VAL A 97 16.85 3.62 -7.62
N GLY A 98 15.80 4.20 -7.05
CA GLY A 98 14.70 3.47 -6.44
C GLY A 98 13.64 3.03 -7.44
N TRP A 99 12.42 2.80 -6.94
CA TRP A 99 11.24 2.50 -7.76
C TRP A 99 11.02 3.54 -8.86
N ARG A 100 11.00 3.10 -10.13
CA ARG A 100 10.72 3.92 -11.30
C ARG A 100 9.52 3.40 -12.08
N ARG A 101 8.80 4.29 -12.78
CA ARG A 101 7.76 3.89 -13.73
C ARG A 101 8.43 3.34 -14.99
N THR A 102 7.97 2.20 -15.49
CA THR A 102 8.56 1.50 -16.64
C THR A 102 7.49 0.99 -17.60
N GLY A 103 7.93 0.48 -18.75
CA GLY A 103 7.13 -0.29 -19.67
C GLY A 103 6.43 0.55 -20.73
N ASP A 104 6.30 -0.06 -21.90
CA ASP A 104 5.83 0.51 -23.15
C ASP A 104 4.76 -0.42 -23.77
N GLU A 105 4.17 -0.01 -24.89
CA GLU A 105 3.03 -0.68 -25.54
C GLU A 105 1.86 -1.07 -24.62
N ILE A 106 1.68 -0.31 -23.53
CA ILE A 106 0.75 -0.66 -22.46
C ILE A 106 -0.69 -0.65 -22.98
N LYS A 107 -1.35 -1.80 -22.94
CA LYS A 107 -2.75 -1.97 -23.38
C LYS A 107 -3.55 -2.60 -22.25
N TYR A 108 -4.74 -2.05 -21.99
CA TYR A 108 -5.71 -2.60 -21.03
C TYR A 108 -7.03 -2.88 -21.73
N TYR A 109 -7.36 -4.15 -21.93
CA TYR A 109 -8.45 -4.61 -22.79
C TYR A 109 -9.26 -5.73 -22.14
N LYS A 110 -10.44 -6.02 -22.68
CA LYS A 110 -11.31 -7.10 -22.18
C LYS A 110 -10.78 -8.46 -22.63
N THR A 111 -10.69 -9.41 -21.71
CA THR A 111 -10.20 -10.78 -21.97
C THR A 111 -11.36 -11.69 -22.35
N ASN A 112 -11.32 -12.30 -23.53
CA ASN A 112 -12.25 -13.36 -23.92
C ASN A 112 -11.72 -14.71 -23.42
N ALA A 113 -12.05 -15.07 -22.17
CA ALA A 113 -11.76 -16.38 -21.58
C ALA A 113 -13.08 -17.12 -21.29
N GLY A 114 -13.14 -18.41 -21.63
CA GLY A 114 -14.40 -19.14 -21.84
C GLY A 114 -15.19 -19.58 -20.60
N GLN A 115 -16.42 -20.04 -20.87
CA GLN A 115 -17.32 -20.81 -19.99
C GLN A 115 -17.66 -20.24 -18.60
N GLY A 116 -17.73 -18.91 -18.46
CA GLY A 116 -18.26 -18.27 -17.23
C GLY A 116 -19.02 -16.97 -17.49
N ARG A 117 -20.03 -16.68 -16.66
CA ARG A 117 -20.78 -15.41 -16.69
C ARG A 117 -19.95 -14.16 -16.30
N ARG A 118 -18.66 -14.31 -15.96
CA ARG A 118 -17.80 -13.21 -15.47
C ARG A 118 -16.85 -12.71 -16.55
N GLN A 119 -16.74 -11.39 -16.65
CA GLN A 119 -15.84 -10.71 -17.58
C GLN A 119 -14.52 -10.38 -16.88
N TYR A 120 -13.40 -10.72 -17.52
CA TYR A 120 -12.06 -10.34 -17.07
C TYR A 120 -11.43 -9.34 -18.03
N PHE A 121 -10.36 -8.69 -17.56
CA PHE A 121 -9.58 -7.71 -18.30
C PHE A 121 -8.09 -8.05 -18.19
N SER A 122 -7.37 -7.79 -19.28
CA SER A 122 -5.94 -8.01 -19.40
C SER A 122 -5.19 -6.68 -19.37
N LEU A 123 -4.08 -6.64 -18.63
CA LEU A 123 -3.04 -5.63 -18.76
C LEU A 123 -1.84 -6.28 -19.43
N THR A 124 -1.41 -5.78 -20.58
CA THR A 124 -0.16 -6.16 -21.22
C THR A 124 0.79 -4.96 -21.32
N TRP A 125 2.09 -5.20 -21.19
CA TRP A 125 3.14 -4.21 -21.41
C TRP A 125 4.42 -4.90 -21.87
N THR A 126 5.20 -4.22 -22.71
CA THR A 126 6.58 -4.60 -23.06
C THR A 126 7.56 -3.81 -22.20
N PHE A 127 8.74 -4.35 -21.93
CA PHE A 127 9.84 -3.67 -21.25
C PHE A 127 11.17 -4.42 -21.48
N GLN A 128 12.29 -3.79 -21.14
CA GLN A 128 13.61 -4.43 -21.14
C GLN A 128 14.20 -4.40 -19.72
N PHE A 129 14.92 -5.44 -19.33
CA PHE A 129 15.66 -5.44 -18.08
C PHE A 129 16.99 -4.66 -18.22
N PRO A 130 17.42 -3.91 -17.19
CA PRO A 130 18.62 -3.08 -17.26
C PRO A 130 19.94 -3.83 -17.10
N HIS A 131 19.94 -4.97 -16.39
CA HIS A 131 21.13 -5.78 -16.09
C HIS A 131 20.78 -7.28 -16.20
N ASP A 132 21.75 -8.08 -16.63
CA ASP A 132 21.66 -9.54 -16.59
C ASP A 132 21.71 -10.05 -15.16
N GLN A 133 21.00 -11.15 -14.88
CA GLN A 133 21.03 -11.84 -13.58
C GLN A 133 20.73 -10.95 -12.35
N ASP A 134 19.98 -9.87 -12.56
CA ASP A 134 19.49 -8.98 -11.51
C ASP A 134 18.37 -9.64 -10.67
N THR A 135 18.02 -8.98 -9.56
CA THR A 135 16.74 -9.19 -8.88
C THR A 135 15.88 -7.96 -9.11
N CYS A 136 14.80 -8.13 -9.87
CA CYS A 136 13.88 -7.05 -10.23
C CYS A 136 12.50 -7.29 -9.63
N TYR A 137 11.79 -6.21 -9.29
CA TYR A 137 10.45 -6.26 -8.73
C TYR A 137 9.48 -5.41 -9.53
N PHE A 138 8.29 -5.95 -9.81
CA PHE A 138 7.18 -5.24 -10.44
C PHE A 138 6.06 -4.98 -9.45
N ALA A 139 5.53 -3.76 -9.41
CA ALA A 139 4.41 -3.39 -8.54
C ALA A 139 3.43 -2.41 -9.20
N HIS A 140 2.16 -2.44 -8.78
CA HIS A 140 1.13 -1.52 -9.30
C HIS A 140 1.35 -0.06 -8.85
N CYS A 141 1.63 0.13 -7.56
CA CYS A 141 1.94 1.38 -6.87
C CYS A 141 3.03 1.04 -5.83
N TYR A 142 3.68 2.05 -5.27
CA TYR A 142 4.87 1.87 -4.43
C TYR A 142 4.50 1.00 -3.20
N PRO A 143 5.14 -0.16 -3.01
CA PRO A 143 4.92 -0.96 -1.83
C PRO A 143 5.31 -0.19 -0.57
N TYR A 144 4.52 -0.36 0.49
CA TYR A 144 4.84 0.11 1.83
C TYR A 144 4.28 -0.90 2.81
N THR A 145 5.18 -1.72 3.33
CA THR A 145 4.81 -2.93 4.07
C THR A 145 4.57 -2.65 5.55
N TYR A 146 4.06 -3.62 6.29
CA TYR A 146 3.91 -3.51 7.74
C TYR A 146 5.29 -3.47 8.42
N SER A 147 6.27 -4.22 7.93
CA SER A 147 7.67 -4.11 8.40
C SER A 147 8.23 -2.69 8.24
N ASN A 148 8.04 -2.06 7.07
CA ASN A 148 8.47 -0.66 6.87
C ASN A 148 7.76 0.31 7.82
N LEU A 149 6.50 0.05 8.17
CA LEU A 149 5.80 0.83 9.18
C LEU A 149 6.40 0.62 10.58
N GLN A 150 6.67 -0.62 10.99
CA GLN A 150 7.27 -0.91 12.29
C GLN A 150 8.65 -0.24 12.44
N GLU A 151 9.51 -0.36 11.42
CA GLU A 151 10.80 0.34 11.37
C GLU A 151 10.65 1.86 11.51
N TYR A 152 9.70 2.46 10.79
CA TYR A 152 9.43 3.90 10.86
C TYR A 152 8.90 4.34 12.24
N LEU A 153 8.05 3.53 12.88
CA LEU A 153 7.56 3.78 14.24
C LEU A 153 8.69 3.68 15.27
N VAL A 154 9.57 2.68 15.16
CA VAL A 154 10.77 2.52 15.99
C VAL A 154 11.75 3.68 15.79
N ALA A 155 11.90 4.18 14.55
CA ALA A 155 12.73 5.36 14.29
C ALA A 155 12.16 6.64 14.93
N ILE A 156 10.83 6.80 14.96
CA ILE A 156 10.18 7.93 15.66
C ILE A 156 10.38 7.83 17.19
N SER A 157 10.23 6.63 17.78
CA SER A 157 10.33 6.47 19.23
C SER A 157 11.77 6.64 19.75
N LYS A 158 12.78 6.25 18.96
CA LYS A 158 14.20 6.43 19.26
C LYS A 158 14.72 7.85 19.01
N ASP A 159 14.01 8.67 18.24
CA ASP A 159 14.44 10.04 17.93
C ASP A 159 14.17 10.97 19.13
N PRO A 160 15.20 11.62 19.70
CA PRO A 160 15.10 12.42 20.95
C PRO A 160 14.33 13.73 20.77
N VAL A 161 14.03 14.13 19.54
CA VAL A 161 13.25 15.33 19.21
C VAL A 161 11.81 14.93 18.91
N LYS A 162 11.59 13.97 18.01
CA LYS A 162 10.25 13.54 17.58
C LYS A 162 9.47 12.88 18.71
N SER A 163 10.10 12.06 19.54
CA SER A 163 9.48 11.37 20.68
C SER A 163 8.93 12.32 21.76
N LYS A 164 9.32 13.60 21.78
CA LYS A 164 8.79 14.61 22.70
C LYS A 164 7.35 15.01 22.37
N PHE A 165 7.01 15.09 21.08
CA PHE A 165 5.70 15.56 20.60
C PHE A 165 4.91 14.50 19.81
N CYS A 166 5.50 13.34 19.52
CA CYS A 166 4.85 12.19 18.90
C CYS A 166 4.93 10.98 19.84
N LYS A 167 3.78 10.54 20.39
CA LYS A 167 3.65 9.37 21.25
C LYS A 167 2.96 8.23 20.50
N ILE A 168 3.50 7.02 20.64
CA ILE A 168 3.00 5.83 19.95
C ILE A 168 2.28 4.96 20.99
N HIS A 169 1.02 4.63 20.73
CA HIS A 169 0.22 3.76 21.59
C HIS A 169 -0.33 2.59 20.78
N ILE A 170 -0.53 1.44 21.44
CA ILE A 170 -1.22 0.30 20.85
C ILE A 170 -2.73 0.55 20.96
N LEU A 171 -3.43 0.56 19.82
CA LEU A 171 -4.89 0.65 19.75
C LEU A 171 -5.50 -0.76 19.94
N CYS A 172 -5.03 -1.71 19.15
CA CYS A 172 -5.47 -3.10 19.18
C CYS A 172 -4.46 -4.04 18.53
N CYS A 173 -4.76 -5.33 18.60
CA CYS A 173 -4.22 -6.31 17.66
C CYS A 173 -5.25 -6.53 16.53
N SER A 174 -4.77 -6.90 15.35
CA SER A 174 -5.58 -7.35 14.22
C SER A 174 -6.07 -8.80 14.42
N LEU A 175 -6.66 -9.43 13.39
CA LEU A 175 -7.11 -10.81 13.49
C LEU A 175 -5.92 -11.79 13.60
N ALA A 176 -4.84 -11.55 12.84
CA ALA A 176 -3.61 -12.33 12.92
C ALA A 176 -2.68 -11.90 14.09
N GLY A 177 -3.15 -11.03 15.00
CA GLY A 177 -2.36 -10.59 16.15
C GLY A 177 -1.38 -9.44 15.87
N ASN A 178 -1.29 -8.94 14.63
CA ASN A 178 -0.44 -7.79 14.30
C ASN A 178 -0.88 -6.54 15.05
N THR A 179 0.07 -5.82 15.63
CA THR A 179 -0.18 -4.60 16.41
C THR A 179 -0.64 -3.45 15.51
N VAL A 180 -1.82 -2.89 15.78
CA VAL A 180 -2.32 -1.65 15.19
C VAL A 180 -2.06 -0.51 16.17
N CYS A 181 -1.28 0.47 15.73
CA CYS A 181 -0.86 1.59 16.57
C CYS A 181 -1.65 2.87 16.25
N VAL A 182 -1.79 3.74 17.25
CA VAL A 182 -2.24 5.13 17.08
C VAL A 182 -1.12 6.08 17.52
N LEU A 183 -0.81 7.04 16.65
CA LEU A 183 0.11 8.13 16.91
C LEU A 183 -0.65 9.31 17.51
N THR A 184 -0.19 9.81 18.66
CA THR A 184 -0.65 11.08 19.24
C THR A 184 0.40 12.15 18.98
N ILE A 185 0.10 13.12 18.13
CA ILE A 185 1.03 14.18 17.72
C ILE A 185 0.50 15.53 18.20
N THR A 186 1.18 16.13 19.19
CA THR A 186 0.87 17.47 19.71
C THR A 186 2.09 18.02 20.45
N SER A 187 2.24 19.35 20.48
CA SER A 187 3.31 19.98 21.26
C SER A 187 3.00 19.92 22.77
N PRO A 188 4.01 19.68 23.62
CA PRO A 188 3.83 19.62 25.07
C PRO A 188 3.29 20.97 25.62
N PRO A 189 2.51 20.96 26.71
CA PRO A 189 1.92 22.15 27.27
C PRO A 189 3.01 23.11 27.79
N ARG A 190 2.95 24.38 27.39
CA ARG A 190 3.98 25.39 27.71
C ARG A 190 3.96 25.87 29.18
N SER A 191 2.87 25.65 29.92
CA SER A 191 2.63 26.28 31.23
C SER A 191 2.02 25.35 32.30
N GLY A 192 2.08 24.03 32.13
CA GLY A 192 1.59 23.04 33.10
C GLY A 192 0.05 22.93 33.22
N LYS A 193 -0.70 24.01 32.95
CA LYS A 193 -2.16 23.98 32.82
C LYS A 193 -2.53 23.53 31.41
N GLY A 194 -3.20 22.36 31.31
CA GLY A 194 -3.64 21.80 30.04
C GLY A 194 -4.78 22.61 29.42
N THR A 195 -4.49 23.36 28.36
CA THR A 195 -5.53 23.93 27.50
C THR A 195 -6.23 22.80 26.73
N LYS A 196 -7.57 22.81 26.70
CA LYS A 196 -8.35 21.89 25.85
C LYS A 196 -8.08 22.25 24.39
N LYS A 197 -7.21 21.49 23.73
CA LYS A 197 -6.98 21.56 22.28
C LYS A 197 -8.03 20.75 21.53
N ALA A 198 -8.42 21.19 20.34
CA ALA A 198 -9.26 20.40 19.45
C ALA A 198 -8.51 19.16 18.93
N ALA A 199 -9.25 18.07 18.73
CA ALA A 199 -8.71 16.81 18.23
C ALA A 199 -9.00 16.64 16.72
N VAL A 200 -7.98 16.19 15.98
CA VAL A 200 -8.08 15.83 14.56
C VAL A 200 -7.70 14.36 14.40
N ILE A 201 -8.57 13.57 13.79
CA ILE A 201 -8.39 12.10 13.67
C ILE A 201 -8.18 11.74 12.20
N LEU A 202 -7.12 10.98 11.92
CA LEU A 202 -6.70 10.58 10.58
C LEU A 202 -6.53 9.05 10.51
N THR A 203 -7.26 8.40 9.60
CA THR A 203 -7.18 6.95 9.35
C THR A 203 -6.68 6.65 7.94
N SER A 204 -6.08 5.47 7.75
CA SER A 204 -5.45 5.10 6.47
C SER A 204 -5.18 3.61 6.32
N ARG A 205 -4.91 3.20 5.07
CA ARG A 205 -4.69 1.81 4.65
C ARG A 205 -5.82 0.88 5.15
N VAL A 206 -7.06 1.32 4.95
CA VAL A 206 -8.24 0.45 5.07
C VAL A 206 -8.18 -0.56 3.92
N HIS A 207 -7.89 -0.08 2.71
CA HIS A 207 -7.49 -0.90 1.56
C HIS A 207 -5.99 -0.73 1.21
N LEU A 208 -5.52 -1.60 0.33
CA LEU A 208 -4.08 -1.90 0.17
C LEU A 208 -3.43 -1.16 -0.99
N GLY A 209 -4.24 -0.76 -1.97
CA GLY A 209 -3.81 0.11 -3.07
C GLY A 209 -3.72 1.61 -2.71
N GLU A 210 -4.06 2.00 -1.47
CA GLU A 210 -4.31 3.41 -1.11
C GLU A 210 -3.10 4.05 -0.43
N THR A 211 -2.60 5.17 -0.97
CA THR A 211 -1.35 5.84 -0.50
C THR A 211 -1.42 7.38 -0.60
N ASN A 212 -2.59 7.95 -0.30
CA ASN A 212 -2.97 9.38 -0.40
C ASN A 212 -2.85 10.10 0.97
N SER A 213 -2.94 11.44 1.17
CA SER A 213 -2.86 12.62 0.29
C SER A 213 -2.03 13.76 0.98
N SER A 214 -1.37 14.67 0.24
CA SER A 214 -0.60 15.79 0.85
C SER A 214 -0.46 17.00 -0.09
N TRP A 215 -0.92 18.18 0.34
CA TRP A 215 -0.51 19.49 -0.24
C TRP A 215 -0.47 20.67 0.76
N MET A 216 -1.00 20.57 1.99
CA MET A 216 -1.27 21.75 2.85
C MET A 216 -0.24 22.14 3.94
N MET A 217 0.72 21.28 4.32
CA MET A 217 1.30 21.34 5.68
C MET A 217 2.84 21.51 5.78
N LYS A 218 3.52 22.17 4.82
CA LYS A 218 4.99 22.29 4.90
C LYS A 218 5.44 23.31 5.97
N ASP A 219 4.81 24.48 6.01
CA ASP A 219 5.39 25.65 6.71
C ASP A 219 4.63 26.06 7.99
N LYS A 220 3.68 25.23 8.45
CA LYS A 220 2.86 25.48 9.66
C LYS A 220 2.81 24.31 10.67
N ALA A 221 3.65 23.29 10.50
CA ALA A 221 3.58 22.06 11.31
C ALA A 221 3.69 22.32 12.84
N GLN A 222 4.56 23.24 13.28
CA GLN A 222 4.68 23.59 14.70
C GLN A 222 3.42 24.30 15.22
N LEU A 223 2.89 25.28 14.48
CA LEU A 223 1.65 25.98 14.82
C LEU A 223 0.46 25.02 14.94
N LEU A 224 0.39 24.01 14.08
CA LEU A 224 -0.65 22.98 14.12
C LEU A 224 -0.51 22.07 15.35
N ARG A 225 0.71 21.64 15.71
CA ARG A 225 0.97 20.88 16.94
C ARG A 225 0.71 21.70 18.21
N ASP A 226 0.88 23.02 18.15
CA ASP A 226 0.59 23.93 19.25
C ASP A 226 -0.92 24.08 19.49
N ASN A 227 -1.74 24.13 18.43
CA ASN A 227 -3.20 24.32 18.55
C ASN A 227 -4.03 23.03 18.61
N PHE A 228 -3.58 21.93 18.00
CA PHE A 228 -4.36 20.69 17.85
C PHE A 228 -3.68 19.46 18.48
N VAL A 229 -4.48 18.41 18.71
CA VAL A 229 -4.02 17.05 18.98
C VAL A 229 -4.38 16.16 17.80
N PHE A 230 -3.37 15.68 17.07
CA PHE A 230 -3.59 14.73 15.98
C PHE A 230 -3.54 13.30 16.51
N LYS A 231 -4.57 12.50 16.20
CA LYS A 231 -4.62 11.05 16.42
C LYS A 231 -4.56 10.36 15.05
N VAL A 232 -3.45 9.68 14.75
CA VAL A 232 -3.24 9.08 13.41
C VAL A 232 -3.09 7.57 13.51
N VAL A 233 -3.92 6.82 12.78
CA VAL A 233 -3.76 5.37 12.59
C VAL A 233 -3.14 5.13 11.21
N PRO A 234 -1.82 4.84 11.13
CA PRO A 234 -1.09 4.76 9.86
C PRO A 234 -1.36 3.47 9.06
N MET A 235 -2.01 2.47 9.67
CA MET A 235 -2.40 1.24 8.99
C MET A 235 -3.52 0.50 9.75
N LEU A 236 -4.75 0.56 9.25
CA LEU A 236 -5.91 -0.14 9.86
C LEU A 236 -5.99 -1.62 9.50
N ASN A 237 -5.36 -2.05 8.40
CA ASN A 237 -5.41 -3.42 7.86
C ASN A 237 -4.01 -4.05 7.67
N PRO A 238 -3.19 -4.22 8.73
CA PRO A 238 -1.85 -4.78 8.61
C PRO A 238 -1.84 -6.23 8.09
N ASP A 239 -2.89 -7.00 8.37
CA ASP A 239 -2.98 -8.38 7.92
C ASP A 239 -3.14 -8.46 6.40
N GLY A 240 -4.01 -7.61 5.84
CA GLY A 240 -4.16 -7.45 4.40
C GLY A 240 -2.85 -7.01 3.73
N VAL A 241 -2.07 -6.14 4.39
CA VAL A 241 -0.75 -5.67 3.91
C VAL A 241 0.23 -6.84 3.87
N THR A 242 0.23 -7.66 4.90
CA THR A 242 1.13 -8.82 4.99
C THR A 242 0.86 -9.82 3.85
N VAL A 243 -0.42 -10.15 3.56
CA VAL A 243 -0.79 -11.18 2.56
C VAL A 243 -0.88 -10.71 1.10
N GLY A 244 -0.85 -9.39 0.85
CA GLY A 244 -0.93 -8.83 -0.50
C GLY A 244 -2.33 -8.85 -1.14
N ASN A 245 -3.39 -8.70 -0.33
CA ASN A 245 -4.74 -8.45 -0.85
C ASN A 245 -4.84 -7.04 -1.51
N HIS A 246 -5.97 -6.71 -2.14
CA HIS A 246 -6.23 -5.39 -2.70
C HIS A 246 -7.16 -4.52 -1.83
N CYS A 247 -8.24 -5.10 -1.33
CA CYS A 247 -9.29 -4.38 -0.60
C CYS A 247 -9.60 -4.97 0.77
N CYS A 248 -9.38 -6.27 0.98
CA CYS A 248 -9.94 -6.97 2.14
C CYS A 248 -8.92 -7.39 3.20
N SER A 249 -9.39 -7.44 4.45
CA SER A 249 -8.68 -8.05 5.57
C SER A 249 -8.72 -9.59 5.49
N LEU A 250 -8.13 -10.31 6.45
CA LEU A 250 -8.16 -11.78 6.49
C LEU A 250 -9.57 -12.38 6.63
N THR A 251 -10.51 -11.63 7.21
CA THR A 251 -11.95 -12.02 7.22
C THR A 251 -12.59 -11.89 5.85
N CYS A 252 -11.83 -11.41 4.86
CA CYS A 252 -12.20 -11.30 3.46
C CYS A 252 -13.37 -10.35 3.22
N GLN A 253 -13.54 -9.39 4.13
CA GLN A 253 -14.51 -8.31 4.03
C GLN A 253 -13.82 -6.96 3.89
N ASP A 254 -14.51 -6.07 3.17
CA ASP A 254 -14.24 -4.65 3.06
C ASP A 254 -14.44 -3.99 4.44
N LEU A 255 -13.35 -3.55 5.07
CA LEU A 255 -13.36 -2.92 6.39
C LEU A 255 -14.06 -1.54 6.40
N ASN A 256 -14.02 -0.83 5.27
CA ASN A 256 -14.64 0.49 5.06
C ASN A 256 -16.17 0.42 5.14
N ARG A 257 -16.74 -0.77 4.93
CA ARG A 257 -18.17 -1.08 5.07
C ARG A 257 -18.57 -1.65 6.43
N LYS A 258 -17.68 -1.62 7.43
CA LYS A 258 -17.89 -2.29 8.74
C LYS A 258 -17.87 -1.37 9.95
N TYR A 259 -17.83 -0.05 9.75
CA TYR A 259 -17.88 0.94 10.85
C TYR A 259 -19.11 0.79 11.76
N GLY A 260 -20.25 0.31 11.25
CA GLY A 260 -21.45 -0.02 12.05
C GLY A 260 -21.47 -1.43 12.66
N SER A 261 -20.39 -2.21 12.60
CA SER A 261 -20.37 -3.60 13.09
C SER A 261 -19.98 -3.67 14.56
N ASN A 262 -20.84 -4.29 15.38
CA ASN A 262 -20.56 -4.54 16.80
C ASN A 262 -19.68 -5.77 17.05
N ILE A 263 -19.22 -6.49 16.02
CA ILE A 263 -18.50 -7.77 16.16
C ILE A 263 -16.99 -7.53 16.38
N LYS A 264 -16.65 -7.07 17.59
CA LYS A 264 -15.29 -6.76 18.04
C LYS A 264 -14.25 -7.86 17.79
N LYS A 265 -14.67 -9.14 17.78
CA LYS A 265 -13.80 -10.31 17.54
C LYS A 265 -13.39 -10.47 16.08
N ILE A 266 -14.14 -9.91 15.13
CA ILE A 266 -13.93 -10.06 13.68
C ILE A 266 -13.31 -8.78 13.08
N TYR A 267 -13.64 -7.60 13.62
CA TYR A 267 -13.12 -6.32 13.14
C TYR A 267 -12.45 -5.49 14.26
N PRO A 268 -11.42 -6.01 14.97
CA PRO A 268 -10.89 -5.36 16.16
C PRO A 268 -10.38 -3.93 15.91
N SER A 269 -9.77 -3.65 14.75
CA SER A 269 -9.32 -2.31 14.38
C SER A 269 -10.47 -1.34 14.08
N ILE A 270 -11.49 -1.79 13.33
CA ILE A 270 -12.66 -0.98 12.97
C ILE A 270 -13.67 -0.85 14.11
N CYS A 271 -13.69 -1.74 15.11
CA CYS A 271 -14.55 -1.57 16.29
C CYS A 271 -13.88 -0.73 17.39
N LYS A 272 -12.54 -0.70 17.47
CA LYS A 272 -11.82 0.11 18.46
C LYS A 272 -11.49 1.52 17.98
N ALA A 273 -11.25 1.76 16.69
CA ALA A 273 -11.06 3.13 16.21
C ALA A 273 -12.27 4.06 16.51
N PRO A 274 -13.54 3.62 16.34
CA PRO A 274 -14.73 4.36 16.80
C PRO A 274 -14.90 4.39 18.32
N GLY A 275 -14.47 3.33 19.04
CA GLY A 275 -14.50 3.31 20.50
C GLY A 275 -13.58 4.36 21.12
N ASP A 276 -12.37 4.50 20.58
CA ASP A 276 -11.41 5.54 20.97
C ASP A 276 -11.80 6.92 20.41
N MET A 277 -12.56 7.00 19.29
CA MET A 277 -13.23 8.25 18.88
C MET A 277 -14.28 8.67 19.91
N LEU A 278 -15.13 7.75 20.38
CA LEU A 278 -16.11 8.01 21.45
C LEU A 278 -15.40 8.44 22.75
N TRP A 279 -14.29 7.79 23.11
CA TRP A 279 -13.48 8.19 24.27
C TRP A 279 -12.82 9.57 24.06
N CYS A 280 -12.39 9.90 22.84
CA CYS A 280 -11.93 11.25 22.49
C CYS A 280 -13.06 12.28 22.57
N HIS A 281 -14.27 11.98 22.07
CA HIS A 281 -15.45 12.85 22.21
C HIS A 281 -15.80 13.18 23.67
N CYS A 282 -15.52 12.27 24.61
CA CYS A 282 -15.72 12.51 26.04
C CYS A 282 -14.65 13.41 26.69
N ILE A 283 -13.53 13.72 26.02
CA ILE A 283 -12.38 14.44 26.61
C ILE A 283 -12.00 15.70 25.80
N PHE A 284 -12.17 15.67 24.49
CA PHE A 284 -11.83 16.74 23.55
C PHE A 284 -12.95 16.93 22.52
N PRO A 285 -13.26 18.17 22.10
CA PRO A 285 -14.06 18.38 20.89
C PRO A 285 -13.28 17.84 19.69
N VAL A 286 -13.84 16.82 19.01
CA VAL A 286 -13.34 16.30 17.74
C VAL A 286 -13.90 17.19 16.63
N GLU A 287 -13.06 18.03 16.03
CA GLU A 287 -13.51 18.98 14.99
C GLU A 287 -13.47 18.37 13.59
N LEU A 288 -12.51 17.47 13.32
CA LEU A 288 -12.29 16.91 11.99
C LEU A 288 -11.88 15.43 12.05
N CYS A 289 -12.54 14.62 11.23
CA CYS A 289 -12.17 13.24 10.95
C CYS A 289 -11.95 13.09 9.43
N PHE A 290 -10.82 12.52 9.02
CA PHE A 290 -10.56 12.17 7.62
C PHE A 290 -10.21 10.69 7.48
N ASP A 291 -10.99 9.98 6.67
CA ASP A 291 -10.62 8.66 6.17
C ASP A 291 -10.00 8.79 4.77
N MET A 292 -8.73 8.39 4.63
CA MET A 292 -7.89 8.70 3.47
C MET A 292 -8.11 7.73 2.28
N ASN A 293 -9.36 7.59 1.84
CA ASN A 293 -9.78 6.63 0.82
C ASN A 293 -9.62 7.16 -0.62
N TRP A 294 -9.46 6.25 -1.59
CA TRP A 294 -9.38 6.60 -3.01
C TRP A 294 -10.78 6.67 -3.66
N ALA A 295 -11.14 7.84 -4.22
CA ALA A 295 -12.21 7.95 -5.21
C ALA A 295 -11.64 7.81 -6.64
N VAL A 296 -12.15 6.87 -7.44
CA VAL A 296 -11.77 6.74 -8.86
C VAL A 296 -12.50 7.79 -9.70
N GLY A 297 -12.16 9.06 -9.47
CA GLY A 297 -12.78 10.20 -10.12
C GLY A 297 -11.82 11.37 -10.27
N VAL A 298 -11.28 11.52 -11.49
CA VAL A 298 -10.80 12.78 -12.08
C VAL A 298 -9.53 13.45 -11.45
N TRP A 299 -8.52 13.60 -12.31
CA TRP A 299 -7.35 14.51 -12.23
C TRP A 299 -6.12 14.19 -11.35
N VAL A 300 -4.98 14.71 -11.84
CA VAL A 300 -3.60 14.73 -11.27
C VAL A 300 -2.83 13.39 -11.22
N ALA A 301 -2.78 12.65 -12.34
CA ALA A 301 -2.10 11.34 -12.45
C ALA A 301 -0.57 11.31 -12.24
N LYS A 302 0.13 12.42 -11.95
CA LYS A 302 1.62 12.47 -11.98
C LYS A 302 2.36 12.06 -10.70
N HIS A 303 1.86 12.27 -9.48
CA HIS A 303 2.68 12.14 -8.25
C HIS A 303 2.03 11.34 -7.07
N GLN A 304 0.96 10.58 -7.30
CA GLN A 304 -0.05 10.34 -6.26
C GLN A 304 0.20 9.31 -5.12
N CYS A 305 1.31 8.58 -5.06
CA CYS A 305 1.44 7.35 -4.23
C CYS A 305 2.28 7.42 -2.92
N VAL A 306 2.63 8.60 -2.36
CA VAL A 306 3.62 8.69 -1.24
C VAL A 306 3.10 9.46 -0.02
N TYR A 307 1.80 9.77 0.01
CA TYR A 307 1.41 11.04 0.60
C TYR A 307 1.10 11.07 2.10
N LEU A 308 0.48 10.05 2.73
CA LEU A 308 0.33 10.06 4.19
C LEU A 308 1.70 9.97 4.88
N GLN A 309 2.61 9.16 4.34
CA GLN A 309 3.97 9.10 4.86
C GLN A 309 4.67 10.47 4.71
N ILE A 310 4.42 11.20 3.61
CA ILE A 310 4.85 12.61 3.47
C ILE A 310 4.13 13.54 4.46
N PHE A 311 2.82 13.38 4.70
CA PHE A 311 2.07 14.18 5.67
C PHE A 311 2.62 13.99 7.08
N LEU A 312 2.82 12.74 7.53
CA LEU A 312 3.46 12.43 8.80
C LEU A 312 4.91 12.92 8.82
N LYS A 313 5.71 12.71 7.76
CA LYS A 313 7.08 13.26 7.66
C LYS A 313 7.11 14.80 7.70
N LYS A 314 6.05 15.50 7.26
CA LYS A 314 5.89 16.97 7.35
C LYS A 314 5.41 17.40 8.74
N LEU A 315 4.37 16.77 9.28
CA LEU A 315 3.81 17.05 10.60
C LEU A 315 4.76 16.65 11.75
N ILE A 316 5.72 15.76 11.48
CA ILE A 316 6.78 15.34 12.41
C ILE A 316 8.13 15.98 12.01
N LYS A 317 8.19 16.76 10.93
CA LYS A 317 9.38 17.54 10.60
C LYS A 317 9.56 18.70 11.59
N GLN A 318 10.84 19.00 11.82
CA GLN A 318 11.34 20.34 12.03
C GLN A 318 11.97 20.80 10.70
#